data_AF-A0A9E0XNV0-F1
#
_entry.id   AF-A0A9E0XNV0-F1
#
_cell.length_a   1.000
_cell.length_b   1.000
_cell.length_c   1.000
_cell.angle_alpha   90.00
_cell.angle_beta   90.00
_cell.angle_gamma   90.00
#
_symmetry.space_group_name_H-M   'P 1'
#
loop_
_entity.id
_entity.type
_entity.pdbx_description
1 polymer ?
#
loop_
_entity_poly.entity_id
_entity_poly.type
_entity_poly.pdbx_seq_one_letter_code
_entity_poly.pdbx_strand_id
1 'polypeptide(L)'
;MSRRLWLLAAIGLASAALWWAGRGVPDLFAGAWLATPPGRACRLDKVLDGDSLVLSCDGESVEVRLHCIDAPEREQVPYAKQSRRHLREIAPRDLE
;
A
#
# COMPACT_ATOMS: atom_id res chain seq x y z
N MET A 1 -46.73 30.75 -22.76
CA MET A 1 -45.99 29.69 -22.03
C MET A 1 -45.15 30.36 -20.94
N SER A 2 -45.38 30.08 -19.66
CA SER A 2 -44.79 30.85 -18.54
C SER A 2 -43.32 30.45 -18.29
N ARG A 3 -42.46 31.43 -17.97
CA ARG A 3 -41.03 31.23 -17.64
C ARG A 3 -40.79 30.22 -16.51
N ARG A 4 -41.80 30.02 -15.66
CA ARG A 4 -41.80 29.04 -14.56
C ARG A 4 -41.76 27.59 -15.08
N LEU A 5 -42.38 27.30 -16.23
CA LEU A 5 -42.40 25.96 -16.81
C LEU A 5 -41.01 25.55 -17.34
N TRP A 6 -40.28 26.50 -17.93
CA TRP A 6 -38.92 26.29 -18.43
C TRP A 6 -37.88 26.08 -17.33
N LEU A 7 -38.02 26.80 -16.20
CA LEU A 7 -37.14 26.64 -15.04
C LEU A 7 -37.29 25.26 -14.39
N LEU A 8 -38.53 24.76 -14.25
CA LEU A 8 -38.77 23.43 -13.69
C LEU A 8 -38.23 22.32 -14.61
N ALA A 9 -38.37 22.48 -15.93
CA ALA A 9 -37.80 21.54 -16.90
C ALA A 9 -36.27 21.52 -16.84
N ALA A 10 -35.62 22.68 -16.69
CA ALA A 10 -34.16 22.78 -16.56
C ALA A 10 -33.64 22.09 -15.28
N ILE A 11 -34.34 22.26 -14.15
CA ILE A 11 -34.00 21.59 -12.89
C ILE A 11 -34.18 20.07 -13.00
N GLY A 12 -35.24 19.61 -13.67
CA GLY A 12 -35.47 18.18 -13.94
C GLY A 12 -34.38 17.57 -14.82
N LEU A 13 -33.94 18.27 -15.86
CA LEU A 13 -32.88 17.81 -16.74
C LEU A 13 -31.51 17.80 -16.05
N ALA A 14 -31.20 18.81 -15.24
CA ALA A 14 -29.95 18.87 -14.48
C ALA A 14 -29.86 17.75 -13.43
N SER A 15 -30.95 17.45 -12.74
CA SER A 15 -31.00 16.37 -11.75
C SER A 15 -30.91 14.99 -12.40
N ALA A 16 -31.53 14.78 -13.57
CA ALA A 16 -31.38 13.56 -14.36
C ALA A 16 -29.95 13.37 -14.89
N ALA A 17 -29.30 14.43 -15.36
CA ALA A 17 -27.90 14.40 -15.81
C ALA A 17 -26.94 14.07 -14.66
N LEU A 18 -27.17 14.64 -13.46
CA LEU A 18 -26.37 14.35 -12.28
C LEU A 18 -26.57 12.91 -11.77
N TRP A 19 -27.79 12.40 -11.82
CA TRP A 19 -28.09 10.98 -11.53
C TRP A 19 -27.47 10.02 -12.56
N TRP A 20 -27.44 10.40 -13.84
CA TRP A 20 -26.82 9.58 -14.89
C TRP A 20 -25.29 9.59 -14.78
N ALA A 21 -24.68 10.74 -14.51
CA ALA A 21 -23.25 10.87 -14.26
C ALA A 21 -22.81 10.15 -12.96
N GLY A 22 -23.62 10.20 -11.89
CA GLY A 22 -23.34 9.55 -10.61
C GLY A 22 -23.36 8.02 -10.63
N ARG A 23 -23.96 7.38 -11.65
CA ARG A 23 -23.96 5.91 -11.79
C ARG A 23 -22.60 5.33 -12.25
N GLY A 24 -21.65 6.16 -12.67
CA GLY A 24 -20.31 5.73 -13.12
C GLY A 24 -19.15 6.07 -12.17
N VAL A 25 -19.42 6.63 -10.99
CA VAL A 25 -18.40 7.06 -10.02
C VAL A 25 -18.00 6.02 -8.92
N PRO A 26 -18.40 4.73 -8.92
CA PRO A 26 -17.86 3.80 -7.91
C PRO A 26 -16.38 3.41 -8.12
N ASP A 27 -15.90 3.38 -9.37
CA ASP A 27 -14.64 2.70 -9.71
C ASP A 27 -13.38 3.53 -9.48
N LEU A 28 -13.49 4.87 -9.48
CA LEU A 28 -12.32 5.74 -9.33
C LEU A 28 -11.74 5.74 -7.90
N PHE A 29 -12.58 5.47 -6.89
CA PHE A 29 -12.12 5.35 -5.50
C PHE A 29 -11.74 3.92 -5.13
N ALA A 30 -12.43 2.91 -5.65
CA ALA A 30 -12.12 1.51 -5.35
C ALA A 30 -10.72 1.09 -5.85
N GLY A 31 -10.32 1.54 -7.04
CA GLY A 31 -9.02 1.17 -7.61
C GLY A 31 -7.81 1.81 -6.91
N ALA A 32 -7.98 2.99 -6.30
CA ALA A 32 -6.88 3.72 -5.67
C ALA A 32 -6.37 3.06 -4.38
N TRP A 33 -7.23 2.38 -3.62
CA TRP A 33 -6.84 1.68 -2.39
C TRP A 33 -6.22 0.30 -2.64
N LEU A 34 -6.46 -0.28 -3.82
CA LEU A 34 -5.94 -1.59 -4.21
C LEU A 34 -4.64 -1.52 -5.01
N ALA A 35 -4.23 -0.31 -5.42
CA ALA A 35 -2.98 -0.10 -6.11
C ALA A 35 -1.82 -0.24 -5.10
N THR A 36 -1.29 -1.45 -4.97
CA THR A 36 0.02 -1.65 -4.34
C THR A 36 1.05 -0.91 -5.21
N PRO A 37 1.75 0.10 -4.68
CA PRO A 37 2.81 0.75 -5.45
C PRO A 37 3.80 -0.32 -5.92
N PRO A 38 4.34 -0.19 -7.14
CA PRO A 38 5.34 -1.14 -7.63
C PRO A 38 6.46 -1.21 -6.59
N GLY A 39 6.89 -2.44 -6.31
CA GLY A 39 8.00 -2.67 -5.39
C GLY A 39 9.28 -1.98 -5.90
N ARG A 40 10.21 -1.73 -4.96
CA ARG A 40 11.47 -1.06 -5.24
C ARG A 40 12.58 -2.11 -5.22
N ALA A 41 13.37 -2.15 -6.28
CA ALA A 41 14.56 -3.00 -6.33
C ALA A 41 15.57 -2.58 -5.25
N CYS A 42 15.93 -3.52 -4.38
CA CYS A 42 16.86 -3.32 -3.29
C CYS A 42 17.78 -4.53 -3.11
N ARG A 43 18.94 -4.31 -2.51
CA ARG A 43 19.85 -5.38 -2.10
C ARG A 43 19.83 -5.53 -0.59
N LEU A 44 19.81 -6.76 -0.09
CA LEU A 44 19.95 -7.06 1.33
C LEU A 44 21.40 -6.81 1.78
N ASP A 45 21.58 -5.86 2.70
CA ASP A 45 22.88 -5.58 3.33
C ASP A 45 23.02 -6.33 4.66
N LYS A 46 21.96 -6.35 5.48
CA LYS A 46 22.02 -6.91 6.83
C LYS A 46 20.67 -7.38 7.34
N VAL A 47 20.69 -8.49 8.07
CA VAL A 47 19.56 -8.95 8.90
C VAL A 47 19.78 -8.52 10.35
N LEU A 48 18.87 -7.72 10.91
CA LEU A 48 18.97 -7.16 12.26
C LEU A 48 18.49 -8.14 13.34
N ASP A 49 17.29 -8.69 13.15
CA ASP A 49 16.59 -9.67 14.00
C ASP A 49 15.69 -10.57 13.11
N GLY A 50 14.58 -11.10 13.63
CA GLY A 50 13.70 -12.02 12.91
C GLY A 50 12.64 -11.38 12.02
N ASP A 51 12.50 -10.05 12.03
CA ASP A 51 11.55 -9.32 11.18
C ASP A 51 12.13 -8.02 10.57
N SER A 52 13.33 -7.60 10.98
CA SER A 52 13.93 -6.34 10.57
C SER A 52 15.21 -6.53 9.73
N LEU A 53 15.30 -5.78 8.62
CA LEU A 53 16.36 -5.85 7.61
C LEU A 53 16.91 -4.45 7.32
N VAL A 54 18.18 -4.38 6.93
CA VAL A 54 18.77 -3.20 6.27
C VAL A 54 19.01 -3.54 4.82
N LEU A 55 18.48 -2.71 3.94
CA LEU A 55 18.54 -2.84 2.49
C LEU A 55 19.27 -1.64 1.88
N SER A 56 19.99 -1.85 0.79
CA SER A 56 20.48 -0.80 -0.09
C SER A 56 19.52 -0.67 -1.27
N CYS A 57 18.73 0.41 -1.28
CA CYS A 57 17.78 0.73 -2.34
C CYS A 57 18.25 2.01 -3.05
N ASP A 58 18.54 1.96 -4.35
CA ASP A 58 19.02 3.13 -5.11
C ASP A 58 20.25 3.85 -4.48
N GLY A 59 21.09 3.10 -3.76
CA GLY A 59 22.25 3.62 -3.04
C GLY A 59 21.96 4.20 -1.64
N GLU A 60 20.69 4.20 -1.22
CA GLU A 60 20.26 4.57 0.12
C GLU A 60 20.14 3.34 1.03
N SER A 61 20.67 3.43 2.25
CA SER A 61 20.50 2.41 3.28
C SER A 61 19.16 2.61 3.99
N VAL A 62 18.23 1.68 3.79
CA VAL A 62 16.86 1.72 4.34
C VAL A 62 16.67 0.56 5.32
N GLU A 63 16.22 0.86 6.53
CA GLU A 63 15.77 -0.15 7.47
C GLU A 63 14.29 -0.46 7.22
N VAL A 64 13.95 -1.73 7.05
CA VAL A 64 12.59 -2.20 6.79
C VAL A 64 12.18 -3.28 7.77
N ARG A 65 10.88 -3.37 8.04
CA ARG A 65 10.27 -4.42 8.84
C ARG A 65 9.32 -5.25 8.00
N LEU A 66 9.32 -6.56 8.20
CA LEU A 66 8.43 -7.48 7.52
C LEU A 66 6.98 -7.22 7.95
N HIS A 67 6.11 -7.01 6.97
CA HIS A 67 4.71 -6.74 7.23
C HIS A 67 4.02 -7.96 7.85
N CYS A 68 3.20 -7.74 8.88
CA CYS A 68 2.48 -8.78 9.63
C CYS A 68 3.35 -9.83 10.32
N ILE A 69 4.64 -9.57 10.52
CA ILE A 69 5.53 -10.45 11.29
C ILE A 69 6.07 -9.65 12.47
N ASP A 70 6.02 -10.26 13.66
CA ASP A 70 6.62 -9.73 14.89
C ASP A 70 7.55 -10.81 15.42
N ALA A 71 8.85 -10.51 15.50
CA ALA A 71 9.87 -11.44 15.95
C ALA A 71 10.59 -10.92 17.20
N PRO A 72 11.17 -11.81 18.03
CA PRO A 72 11.94 -11.37 19.19
C PRO A 72 13.10 -10.47 18.77
N GLU A 73 13.18 -9.32 19.44
CA GLU A 73 14.26 -8.35 19.28
C GLU A 73 15.60 -8.94 19.72
N ARG A 74 16.72 -8.36 19.26
CA ARG A 74 18.08 -8.93 19.41
C ARG A 74 18.48 -9.34 20.83
N GLU A 75 17.96 -8.65 21.84
CA GLU A 75 18.28 -8.86 23.25
C GLU A 75 17.27 -9.80 23.95
N GLN A 76 16.18 -10.16 23.29
CA GLN A 76 15.12 -11.00 23.84
C GLN A 76 15.47 -12.48 23.72
N VAL A 77 15.69 -13.12 24.87
CA VAL A 77 16.00 -14.55 24.97
C VAL A 77 14.73 -15.39 25.15
N PRO A 78 14.72 -16.66 24.70
CA PRO A 78 15.84 -17.43 24.14
C PRO A 78 15.90 -17.44 22.61
N TYR A 79 14.93 -16.85 21.90
CA TYR A 79 14.69 -17.11 20.48
C TYR A 79 15.27 -16.09 19.48
N ALA A 80 15.78 -14.93 19.94
CA ALA A 80 16.29 -13.89 19.04
C ALA A 80 17.42 -14.36 18.09
N LYS A 81 18.27 -15.30 18.54
CA LYS A 81 19.34 -15.84 17.69
C LYS A 81 18.79 -16.73 16.59
N GLN A 82 17.76 -17.51 16.89
CA GLN A 82 17.13 -18.49 16.02
C GLN A 82 16.29 -17.78 14.96
N SER A 83 15.45 -16.81 15.36
CA SER A 83 14.64 -16.02 14.44
C SER A 83 15.49 -15.27 13.42
N ARG A 84 16.53 -14.54 13.89
CA ARG A 84 17.48 -13.83 13.02
C ARG A 84 18.24 -14.77 12.07
N ARG A 85 18.68 -15.93 12.58
CA ARG A 85 19.38 -16.92 11.75
C ARG A 85 18.45 -17.43 10.65
N HIS A 86 17.21 -17.76 11.01
CA HIS A 86 16.23 -18.28 10.06
C HIS A 86 15.95 -17.24 8.96
N LEU A 87 15.69 -15.98 9.33
CA LEU A 87 15.46 -14.92 8.34
C LEU A 87 16.68 -14.75 7.42
N ARG A 88 17.91 -14.81 7.96
CA ARG A 88 19.14 -14.75 7.15
C ARG A 88 19.31 -15.91 6.17
N GLU A 89 18.81 -17.09 6.52
CA GLU A 89 18.90 -18.28 5.66
C GLU A 89 17.89 -18.22 4.51
N ILE A 90 16.71 -17.62 4.73
CA ILE A 90 15.63 -17.58 3.73
C ILE A 90 15.57 -16.27 2.93
N ALA A 91 16.16 -15.18 3.43
CA ALA A 91 16.07 -13.89 2.76
C ALA A 91 16.91 -13.88 1.47
N PRO A 92 16.32 -13.46 0.34
CA PRO A 92 17.05 -13.31 -0.91
C PRO A 92 18.04 -12.13 -0.81
N ARG A 93 19.07 -12.16 -1.65
CA ARG A 93 20.05 -11.05 -1.72
C ARG A 93 19.49 -9.84 -2.46
N ASP A 94 18.70 -10.08 -3.48
CA ASP A 94 18.07 -9.04 -4.31
C ASP A 94 16.55 -9.13 -4.11
N LEU A 95 15.91 -7.99 -3.87
CA LEU A 95 14.50 -7.82 -3.53
C LEU A 95 13.87 -6.88 -4.56
N GLU A 96 12.64 -7.15 -5.00
CA GLU A 96 11.88 -6.34 -5.96
C GLU A 96 10.49 -5.99 -5.40
#